data_AF-A0A973GDQ7-F1
#
_entry.id   AF-A0A973GDQ7-F1
#
_cell.length_a   1.000
_cell.length_b   1.000
_cell.length_c   1.000
_cell.angle_alpha   90.00
_cell.angle_beta   90.00
_cell.angle_gamma   90.00
#
_symmetry.space_group_name_H-M   'P 1'
#
loop_
_entity.id
_entity.type
_entity.pdbx_description
1 polymer ?
#
loop_
_entity_poly.entity_id
_entity_poly.type
_entity_poly.pdbx_seq_one_letter_code
_entity_poly.pdbx_strand_id
1 'polypeptide(L)'
;MAAGTPLTDADRAPWLRAVGQALADPPEGAVEVKTILVTSPSRGDGKTSLACATAVGLADRGKRVLLVSTDPASNLDEVLGVPLGSQPTAIPDVPGLFAMNLDADEAAREYRER
;
A
#
# COMPACT_ATOMS: atom_id res chain seq x y z
N MET A 1 3.09 26.23 4.83
CA MET A 1 3.36 25.37 6.00
C MET A 1 4.84 25.06 6.00
N ALA A 2 5.57 25.36 7.09
CA ALA A 2 6.99 25.03 7.17
C ALA A 2 7.14 23.50 7.21
N ALA A 3 8.01 22.95 6.36
CA ALA A 3 8.38 21.54 6.46
C ALA A 3 8.96 21.31 7.86
N GLY A 4 8.38 20.39 8.63
CA GLY A 4 8.92 20.01 9.92
C GLY A 4 10.35 19.50 9.79
N THR A 5 11.14 19.59 10.86
CA THR A 5 12.51 19.05 10.89
C THR A 5 12.48 17.57 10.48
N PRO A 6 13.25 17.15 9.45
CA PRO A 6 13.30 15.76 9.05
C PRO A 6 13.77 14.88 10.22
N LEU A 7 13.09 13.76 10.46
CA LEU A 7 13.53 12.76 11.44
C LEU A 7 14.94 12.28 11.08
N THR A 8 15.82 12.15 12.06
CA THR A 8 17.12 11.51 11.85
C THR A 8 16.97 9.99 11.76
N ASP A 9 17.96 9.27 11.26
CA ASP A 9 17.90 7.80 11.20
C ASP A 9 17.77 7.17 12.59
N ALA A 10 18.34 7.80 13.62
CA ALA A 10 18.20 7.37 15.01
C ALA A 10 16.75 7.51 15.53
N ASP A 11 16.03 8.53 15.07
CA ASP A 11 14.62 8.75 15.43
C ASP A 11 13.68 7.83 14.64
N ARG A 12 14.05 7.47 13.40
CA ARG A 12 13.22 6.66 12.50
C ARG A 12 13.16 5.20 12.91
N ALA A 13 14.28 4.59 13.28
CA ALA A 13 14.35 3.14 13.47
C ALA A 13 13.40 2.61 14.58
N PRO A 14 13.29 3.24 15.76
CA PRO A 14 12.33 2.82 16.78
C PRO A 14 10.88 2.94 16.28
N TRP A 15 10.56 4.04 15.59
CA TRP A 15 9.22 4.29 15.06
C TRP A 15 8.84 3.29 13.96
N LEU A 16 9.73 3.04 13.01
CA LEU A 16 9.53 2.07 11.93
C LEU A 16 9.29 0.67 12.49
N ARG A 17 10.04 0.27 13.52
CA ARG A 17 9.83 -1.01 14.21
C ARG A 17 8.47 -1.06 14.90
N ALA A 18 8.10 -0.02 15.63
CA ALA A 18 6.82 0.04 16.33
C ALA A 18 5.62 -0.06 15.37
N VAL A 19 5.66 0.65 14.25
CA VAL A 19 4.64 0.56 13.20
C VAL A 19 4.62 -0.84 12.59
N GLY A 20 5.79 -1.38 12.23
CA GLY A 20 5.89 -2.73 11.68
C GLY A 20 5.34 -3.80 12.63
N GLN A 21 5.62 -3.69 13.93
CA GLN A 21 5.06 -4.57 14.96
C GLN A 21 3.55 -4.40 15.10
N ALA A 22 3.04 -3.17 15.21
CA ALA A 22 1.61 -2.93 15.38
C ALA A 22 0.78 -3.40 14.17
N LEU A 23 1.34 -3.32 12.96
CA LEU A 23 0.72 -3.87 11.74
C LEU A 23 0.78 -5.40 11.70
N ALA A 24 1.86 -6.00 12.18
CA ALA A 24 2.07 -7.44 12.18
C ALA A 24 1.26 -8.16 13.27
N ASP A 25 1.29 -7.62 14.49
CA ASP A 25 0.70 -8.17 15.69
C ASP A 25 0.11 -7.01 16.52
N PRO A 26 -1.15 -6.64 16.24
CA PRO A 26 -1.78 -5.52 16.93
C PRO A 26 -1.92 -5.85 18.42
N PRO A 27 -1.58 -4.91 19.33
CA PRO A 27 -1.65 -5.17 20.76
C PRO A 27 -3.07 -5.52 21.19
N GLU A 28 -3.19 -6.27 22.29
CA GLU A 28 -4.48 -6.73 22.81
C GLU A 28 -5.41 -5.53 23.08
N GLY A 29 -6.64 -5.58 22.54
CA GLY A 29 -7.60 -4.46 22.60
C GLY A 29 -7.41 -3.36 21.55
N ALA A 30 -6.46 -3.50 20.62
CA ALA A 30 -6.32 -2.59 19.49
C ALA A 30 -7.53 -2.63 18.55
N VAL A 31 -7.82 -1.48 17.94
CA VAL A 31 -8.84 -1.38 16.89
C VAL A 31 -8.38 -2.18 15.68
N GLU A 32 -9.29 -2.99 15.12
CA GLU A 32 -9.03 -3.72 13.89
C GLU A 32 -8.78 -2.74 12.74
N VAL A 33 -7.54 -2.71 12.24
CA VAL A 33 -7.18 -1.91 11.06
C VAL A 33 -7.53 -2.69 9.82
N LYS A 34 -8.54 -2.21 9.07
CA LYS A 34 -8.97 -2.82 7.81
C LYS A 34 -8.32 -2.19 6.57
N THR A 35 -7.84 -0.95 6.69
CA THR A 35 -7.34 -0.15 5.57
C THR A 35 -6.11 0.65 5.99
N ILE A 36 -5.07 0.60 5.15
CA ILE A 36 -3.84 1.41 5.30
C ILE A 36 -3.74 2.30 4.06
N LEU A 37 -3.54 3.60 4.26
CA LEU A 37 -3.35 4.57 3.18
C LEU A 37 -1.92 5.10 3.22
N VAL A 38 -1.20 4.94 2.11
CA VAL A 38 0.16 5.46 1.92
C VAL A 38 0.09 6.59 0.91
N THR A 39 0.34 7.83 1.33
CA THR A 39 0.26 9.02 0.48
C THR A 39 1.36 10.04 0.81
N SER A 40 1.73 10.84 -0.18
CA SER A 40 2.74 11.89 -0.08
C SER A 40 2.71 12.75 -1.35
N PRO A 41 2.94 14.07 -1.22
CA PRO A 41 2.96 14.99 -2.36
C PRO A 41 4.19 14.85 -3.26
N SER A 42 5.24 14.13 -2.84
CA SER A 42 6.50 14.01 -3.58
C SER A 42 6.50 12.80 -4.52
N ARG A 43 7.14 12.88 -5.69
CA ARG A 43 7.33 11.70 -6.58
C ARG A 43 8.64 10.98 -6.24
N GLY A 44 8.64 9.64 -6.22
CA GLY A 44 9.87 8.85 -6.04
C GLY A 44 10.40 8.75 -4.60
N ASP A 45 9.58 9.09 -3.61
CA ASP A 45 9.87 8.99 -2.17
C ASP A 45 9.64 7.57 -1.58
N GLY A 46 9.35 6.59 -2.44
CA GLY A 46 9.23 5.18 -2.05
C GLY A 46 7.83 4.73 -1.60
N LYS A 47 6.77 5.52 -1.80
CA LYS A 47 5.38 5.11 -1.47
C LYS A 47 5.01 3.74 -2.00
N THR A 48 5.23 3.50 -3.30
CA THR A 48 4.87 2.24 -3.96
C THR A 48 5.65 1.08 -3.35
N SER A 49 6.95 1.25 -3.13
CA SER A 49 7.80 0.24 -2.48
C SER A 49 7.32 -0.06 -1.07
N LEU A 50 6.99 0.97 -0.27
CA LEU A 50 6.49 0.80 1.10
C LEU A 50 5.13 0.08 1.11
N ALA A 51 4.21 0.47 0.24
CA ALA A 51 2.91 -0.16 0.12
C ALA A 51 3.03 -1.64 -0.28
N CYS A 52 3.87 -1.96 -1.26
CA CYS A 52 4.16 -3.34 -1.67
C CYS A 52 4.76 -4.16 -0.51
N ALA A 53 5.82 -3.65 0.13
CA ALA A 53 6.47 -4.34 1.25
C ALA A 53 5.51 -4.59 2.42
N THR A 54 4.63 -3.62 2.70
CA THR A 54 3.59 -3.76 3.73
C THR A 54 2.56 -4.83 3.34
N ALA A 55 2.09 -4.82 2.09
CA ALA A 55 1.10 -5.78 1.62
C ALA A 55 1.63 -7.22 1.61
N VAL A 56 2.85 -7.43 1.12
CA VAL A 56 3.53 -8.73 1.16
C VAL A 56 3.71 -9.18 2.60
N GLY A 57 4.23 -8.32 3.47
CA GLY A 57 4.44 -8.67 4.87
C GLY A 57 3.14 -9.05 5.60
N LEU A 58 2.01 -8.43 5.27
CA LEU A 58 0.70 -8.80 5.83
C LEU A 58 0.21 -10.14 5.26
N ALA A 59 0.38 -10.38 3.95
CA ALA A 59 0.00 -11.63 3.30
C ALA A 59 0.81 -12.83 3.81
N ASP A 60 2.12 -12.68 3.99
CA ASP A 60 3.02 -13.70 4.56
C ASP A 60 2.60 -14.13 5.98
N ARG A 61 1.87 -13.26 6.69
CA ARG A 61 1.30 -13.51 8.02
C ARG A 61 -0.13 -14.07 7.97
N GLY A 62 -0.56 -14.54 6.80
CA GLY A 62 -1.86 -15.19 6.59
C GLY A 62 -3.04 -14.22 6.46
N LYS A 63 -2.80 -12.91 6.32
CA LYS A 63 -3.88 -11.95 6.05
C LYS A 63 -4.26 -12.01 4.57
N ARG A 64 -5.54 -11.81 4.27
CA ARG A 64 -5.98 -11.57 2.89
C ARG A 64 -5.87 -10.07 2.62
N VAL A 65 -5.07 -9.70 1.62
CA VAL A 65 -4.71 -8.31 1.35
C VAL A 65 -5.08 -7.96 -0.08
N LEU A 66 -5.67 -6.78 -0.25
CA LEU A 66 -5.87 -6.14 -1.55
C LEU A 66 -5.03 -4.87 -1.59
N LEU A 67 -4.00 -4.86 -2.44
CA LEU A 67 -3.19 -3.69 -2.72
C LEU A 67 -3.79 -2.91 -3.89
N VAL A 68 -4.15 -1.65 -3.63
CA VAL A 68 -4.78 -0.78 -4.63
C VAL A 68 -3.86 0.39 -4.91
N SER A 69 -3.53 0.62 -6.18
CA SER A 69 -2.93 1.88 -6.62
C SER A 69 -3.99 2.75 -7.29
N THR A 70 -4.01 4.03 -6.92
CA THR A 70 -4.81 5.06 -7.61
C THR A 70 -3.91 6.08 -8.33
N ASP A 71 -2.60 5.82 -8.39
CA ASP A 71 -1.65 6.70 -9.05
C ASP A 71 -1.49 6.22 -10.51
N PRO A 72 -1.94 7.00 -11.51
CA PRO A 72 -1.82 6.63 -12.92
C PRO A 72 -0.36 6.54 -13.39
N ALA A 73 0.58 7.12 -12.63
CA ALA A 73 2.01 7.00 -12.90
C ALA A 73 2.70 5.91 -12.08
N SER A 74 1.93 5.03 -11.40
CA SER A 74 2.51 3.94 -10.62
C SER A 74 2.95 2.79 -11.54
N ASN A 75 4.18 2.32 -11.32
CA ASN A 75 4.74 1.15 -11.98
C ASN A 75 4.45 -0.13 -11.16
N LEU A 76 3.23 -0.24 -10.59
CA LEU A 76 2.91 -1.31 -9.64
C LEU A 76 2.98 -2.70 -10.29
N ASP A 77 2.53 -2.77 -11.54
CA ASP A 77 2.63 -3.93 -12.42
C ASP A 77 4.09 -4.35 -12.67
N GLU A 78 5.00 -3.41 -12.91
CA GLU A 78 6.44 -3.69 -13.04
C GLU A 78 7.03 -4.20 -11.73
N VAL A 79 6.67 -3.58 -10.60
CA VAL A 79 7.17 -3.95 -9.27
C VAL A 79 6.71 -5.36 -8.87
N LEU A 80 5.48 -5.73 -9.22
CA LEU A 80 4.92 -7.04 -8.90
C LEU A 80 5.13 -8.09 -10.00
N GLY A 81 5.60 -7.69 -11.18
CA GLY A 81 5.81 -8.58 -12.33
C GLY A 81 4.50 -9.14 -12.92
N VAL A 82 3.36 -8.51 -12.65
CA VAL A 82 2.02 -8.98 -13.04
C VAL A 82 1.28 -7.82 -13.70
N PRO A 83 0.70 -7.99 -14.90
CA PRO A 83 -0.13 -6.96 -15.51
C PRO A 83 -1.39 -6.73 -14.66
N LEU A 84 -1.62 -5.48 -14.24
CA LEU A 84 -2.75 -5.10 -13.38
C LEU A 84 -3.71 -4.18 -14.12
N GLY A 85 -5.00 -4.44 -13.93
CA GLY A 85 -6.09 -3.58 -14.39
C GLY A 85 -7.05 -3.24 -13.26
N SER A 86 -8.27 -2.85 -13.61
CA SER A 86 -9.35 -2.47 -12.69
C SER A 86 -10.00 -3.63 -11.93
N GLN A 87 -9.49 -4.85 -12.07
CA GLN A 87 -9.98 -6.04 -11.38
C GLN A 87 -8.91 -6.59 -10.42
N PRO A 88 -9.30 -7.05 -9.21
CA PRO A 88 -8.40 -7.73 -8.30
C PRO A 88 -7.72 -8.93 -8.97
N THR A 89 -6.39 -8.88 -9.04
CA THR A 89 -5.56 -9.92 -9.66
C THR A 89 -4.68 -10.54 -8.58
N ALA A 90 -4.69 -11.87 -8.48
CA ALA A 90 -3.86 -12.58 -7.51
C ALA A 90 -2.37 -12.44 -7.87
N ILE A 91 -1.52 -12.24 -6.86
CA ILE A 91 -0.07 -12.20 -7.04
C ILE A 91 0.48 -13.62 -6.94
N PRO A 92 1.06 -14.20 -8.01
CA PRO A 92 1.41 -15.62 -8.06
C PRO A 92 2.34 -16.08 -6.92
N ASP A 93 3.31 -15.24 -6.58
CA ASP A 93 4.37 -15.61 -5.63
C ASP A 93 4.01 -15.30 -4.16
N VAL A 94 2.86 -14.67 -3.91
CA VAL A 94 2.46 -14.23 -2.56
C VAL A 94 1.01 -14.66 -2.28
N PRO A 95 0.81 -15.84 -1.67
CA PRO A 95 -0.53 -16.34 -1.35
C PRO A 95 -1.34 -15.37 -0.49
N GLY A 96 -2.59 -15.15 -0.86
CA GLY A 96 -3.49 -14.24 -0.13
C GLY A 96 -3.32 -12.76 -0.48
N LEU A 97 -2.37 -12.41 -1.34
CA LEU A 97 -2.21 -11.06 -1.89
C LEU A 97 -2.90 -10.92 -3.25
N PHE A 98 -3.70 -9.87 -3.37
CA PHE A 98 -4.29 -9.41 -4.62
C PHE A 98 -3.85 -7.98 -4.87
N ALA A 99 -3.73 -7.58 -6.12
CA ALA A 99 -3.47 -6.19 -6.49
C ALA A 99 -4.38 -5.72 -7.63
N MET A 100 -4.61 -4.42 -7.70
CA MET A 100 -5.32 -3.78 -8.81
C MET A 100 -4.93 -2.31 -8.94
N ASN A 101 -5.11 -1.78 -10.15
CA ASN A 101 -4.97 -0.36 -10.47
C ASN A 101 -6.36 0.24 -10.69
N LEU A 102 -6.66 1.31 -9.98
CA LEU A 102 -7.86 2.12 -10.20
C LEU A 102 -7.48 3.36 -11.01
N ASP A 103 -8.08 3.49 -12.19
CA ASP A 103 -8.08 4.74 -12.93
C ASP A 103 -9.31 5.57 -12.51
N ALA A 104 -9.05 6.68 -11.81
CA ALA A 104 -10.11 7.56 -11.31
C ALA A 104 -10.87 8.27 -12.44
N ASP A 105 -10.22 8.56 -13.57
CA ASP A 105 -10.84 9.22 -14.71
C ASP A 105 -11.73 8.24 -15.48
N GLU A 106 -11.27 7.00 -15.66
CA GLU A 106 -12.08 5.92 -16.24
C GLU A 106 -13.30 5.63 -15.36
N ALA A 107 -13.08 5.43 -14.05
CA ALA A 107 -14.17 5.20 -13.09
C ALA A 107 -15.19 6.36 -13.07
N ALA A 108 -14.73 7.60 -13.19
CA ALA A 108 -15.61 8.77 -13.27
C ALA A 108 -16.38 8.85 -14.61
N ARG A 109 -15.81 8.38 -15.72
CA ARG A 109 -16.52 8.27 -17.02
C ARG A 109 -17.61 7.21 -16.95
N GLU A 110 -17.28 6.01 -16.50
CA GLU A 110 -18.24 4.91 -16.35
C GLU A 110 -19.43 5.30 -15.44
N TYR A 111 -19.17 6.07 -14.37
CA TYR A 111 -20.25 6.56 -13.51
C TYR A 111 -21.18 7.57 -14.20
N ARG A 112 -20.63 8.43 -15.08
CA ARG A 112 -21.43 9.45 -15.82
C ARG A 112 -22.28 8.85 -16.94
N GLU A 113 -21.88 7.71 -17.46
CA GLU A 113 -22.57 7.02 -18.57
C GLU A 113 -23.63 6.01 -18.10
N ARG A 114 -23.78 5.84 -16.78
CA ARG A 114 -24.83 5.05 -16.12
C ARG A 114 -26.02 5.90 -15.70
#